data_AF-A0AAN5DCH0-F1
#
_entry.id   AF-A0AAN5DCH0-F1
#
_cell.length_a   1.000
_cell.length_b   1.000
_cell.length_c   1.000
_cell.angle_alpha   90.00
_cell.angle_beta   90.00
_cell.angle_gamma   90.00
#
_symmetry.space_group_name_H-M   'P 1'
#
loop_
_entity.id
_entity.type
_entity.pdbx_description
1 polymer ?
#
loop_
_entity_poly.entity_id
_entity_poly.type
_entity_poly.pdbx_seq_one_letter_code
_entity_poly.pdbx_strand_id
1 'polypeptide(L)'
;MLKLKVSRLLSLLKSSSEKKGKKPAQEETHIDLPKNVWNLILEYSSPIDVMKWRRVNRVVKSVIDDRLSRLLYFDVWRMDTTSILPRHKDNDGDFFRVRSSSLLVHMDSHSLVLVSSSHWTTRDVERLWAAINIFRRSALTLTVDASVMEIIVAGISHSYTHWIKWKESEDRLNNNEKAKEESEEIQPFFPCVREMTIRVSRGEVSSLLSLPSSSVPPHLIVPFQSLQLFRLHLVGSRSGNVWKSPLISPSPSFKVPSGNGRLRPFKQWLNIDQLGERYCQQFS
;
A
#
# COMPACT_ATOMS: atom_id res chain seq x y z
N MET A 1 28.50 -55.68 23.43
CA MET A 1 29.14 -55.01 24.59
C MET A 1 30.11 -53.95 24.07
N LEU A 2 30.01 -52.73 24.59
CA LEU A 2 30.99 -51.62 24.54
C LEU A 2 31.28 -51.05 23.13
N LYS A 3 30.55 -50.08 22.57
CA LYS A 3 30.40 -48.66 23.01
C LYS A 3 31.65 -48.11 23.72
N LEU A 4 32.68 -47.76 22.95
CA LEU A 4 33.68 -46.73 23.30
C LEU A 4 34.59 -46.46 22.08
N LYS A 5 34.11 -45.69 21.10
CA LYS A 5 34.94 -45.19 19.98
C LYS A 5 34.45 -43.88 19.33
N VAL A 6 33.79 -43.00 20.09
CA VAL A 6 33.35 -41.67 19.59
C VAL A 6 33.96 -40.51 20.39
N SER A 7 34.47 -40.75 21.60
CA SER A 7 35.01 -39.69 22.47
C SER A 7 36.39 -39.16 22.05
N ARG A 8 37.20 -39.96 21.31
CA ARG A 8 38.57 -39.56 20.88
C ARG A 8 38.63 -38.78 19.57
N LEU A 9 37.56 -38.77 18.77
CA LEU A 9 37.46 -37.91 17.58
C LEU A 9 36.98 -36.50 17.93
N LEU A 10 36.26 -36.34 19.04
CA LEU A 10 35.78 -35.04 19.51
C LEU A 10 36.85 -34.22 20.26
N SER A 11 37.94 -34.84 20.72
CA SER A 11 39.07 -34.13 21.34
C SER A 11 40.08 -33.58 20.34
N LEU A 12 40.06 -34.02 19.07
CA LEU A 12 40.93 -33.50 18.01
C LEU A 12 40.33 -32.32 17.23
N LEU A 13 39.03 -32.04 17.41
CA LEU A 13 38.33 -30.89 16.81
C LEU A 13 38.24 -29.67 17.76
N LYS A 14 38.84 -29.73 18.96
CA LYS A 14 38.74 -28.67 19.98
C LYS A 14 40.04 -28.02 20.44
N SER A 15 41.17 -28.28 19.76
CA SER A 15 42.43 -27.60 20.07
C SER A 15 43.18 -27.15 18.82
N SER A 16 42.69 -26.09 18.19
CA SER A 16 43.55 -25.13 17.52
C SER A 16 42.94 -23.74 17.68
N SER A 17 43.12 -23.19 18.89
CA SER A 17 43.04 -21.76 19.12
C SER A 17 44.32 -21.12 18.56
N GLU A 18 44.46 -21.10 17.25
CA GLU A 18 45.38 -20.17 16.60
C GLU A 18 44.75 -18.79 16.66
N LYS A 19 45.45 -17.91 17.38
CA LYS A 19 45.17 -16.48 17.50
C LYS A 19 44.95 -15.92 16.09
N LYS A 20 43.70 -15.63 15.74
CA LYS A 20 43.36 -14.75 14.62
C LYS A 20 44.10 -13.43 14.89
N GLY A 21 45.16 -13.19 14.12
CA GLY A 21 45.80 -11.88 14.07
C GLY A 21 44.70 -10.84 13.87
N LYS A 22 44.68 -9.84 14.74
CA LYS A 22 43.92 -8.62 14.53
C LYS A 22 44.31 -8.11 13.15
N LYS A 23 43.40 -8.22 12.17
CA LYS A 23 43.46 -7.34 10.99
C LYS A 23 43.54 -5.91 11.55
N PRO A 24 44.43 -5.05 11.05
CA PRO A 24 44.42 -3.65 11.44
C PRO A 24 42.99 -3.15 11.21
N ALA A 25 42.44 -2.45 12.21
CA ALA A 25 41.21 -1.71 12.02
C ALA A 25 41.46 -0.80 10.82
N GLN A 26 40.88 -1.14 9.66
CA GLN A 26 40.69 -0.13 8.65
C GLN A 26 39.84 0.92 9.35
N GLU A 27 40.43 2.10 9.58
CA GLU A 27 39.66 3.29 9.85
C GLU A 27 38.72 3.44 8.66
N GLU A 28 37.51 2.88 8.78
CA GLU A 28 36.42 3.19 7.88
C GLU A 28 36.22 4.68 8.05
N THR A 29 36.78 5.44 7.11
CA THR A 29 36.56 6.87 7.00
C THR A 29 35.07 7.04 6.77
N HIS A 30 34.34 7.28 7.85
CA HIS A 30 32.91 7.49 7.81
C HIS A 30 32.66 8.85 7.16
N ILE A 31 32.53 8.85 5.84
CA ILE A 31 32.18 10.03 5.07
C ILE A 31 30.73 10.36 5.43
N ASP A 32 30.56 11.35 6.31
CA ASP A 32 29.24 11.86 6.66
C ASP A 32 28.86 12.96 5.66
N LEU A 33 28.02 12.61 4.68
CA LEU A 33 27.53 13.56 3.70
C LEU A 33 26.45 14.46 4.32
N PRO A 34 26.49 15.78 4.11
CA PRO A 34 25.43 16.68 4.52
C PRO A 34 24.05 16.30 3.94
N LYS A 35 22.96 16.60 4.68
CA LYS A 35 21.57 16.25 4.28
C LYS A 35 21.18 16.76 2.88
N ASN A 36 21.64 17.95 2.49
CA ASN A 36 21.38 18.52 1.18
C ASN A 36 22.03 17.70 0.05
N VAL A 37 23.23 17.14 0.28
CA VAL A 37 23.90 16.25 -0.68
C VAL A 37 23.12 14.94 -0.81
N TRP A 38 22.66 14.38 0.31
CA TRP A 38 21.78 13.19 0.27
C TRP A 38 20.49 13.45 -0.51
N ASN A 39 19.84 14.60 -0.30
CA ASN A 39 18.64 14.97 -1.05
C ASN A 39 18.91 15.01 -2.56
N LEU A 40 20.02 15.61 -2.98
CA LEU A 40 20.43 15.66 -4.38
C LEU A 40 20.67 14.24 -4.95
N ILE A 41 21.41 13.39 -4.23
CA ILE A 41 21.64 11.99 -4.65
C ILE A 41 20.31 11.25 -4.82
N LEU A 42 19.39 11.41 -3.87
CA LEU A 42 18.08 10.75 -3.91
C LEU A 42 17.18 11.29 -5.03
N GLU A 43 17.36 12.54 -5.48
CA GLU A 43 16.63 13.13 -6.59
C GLU A 43 16.95 12.43 -7.92
N TYR A 44 18.22 12.06 -8.12
CA TYR A 44 18.67 11.30 -9.31
C TYR A 44 18.59 9.78 -9.16
N SER A 45 17.99 9.29 -8.08
CA SER A 45 17.92 7.86 -7.79
C SER A 45 16.56 7.28 -8.12
N SER A 46 16.53 6.02 -8.58
CA SER A 46 15.26 5.35 -8.84
C SER A 46 14.44 5.21 -7.55
N PRO A 47 13.10 5.27 -7.61
CA PRO A 47 12.24 5.07 -6.44
C PRO A 47 12.51 3.72 -5.75
N ILE A 48 12.88 2.71 -6.53
CA ILE A 48 13.20 1.38 -6.05
C ILE A 48 14.49 1.40 -5.21
N ASP A 49 15.52 2.10 -5.68
CA ASP A 49 16.80 2.18 -4.98
C ASP A 49 16.72 3.06 -3.73
N VAL A 50 15.96 4.17 -3.79
CA VAL A 50 15.60 4.96 -2.61
C VAL A 50 15.03 4.04 -1.52
N MET A 51 14.05 3.20 -1.86
CA MET A 51 13.44 2.30 -0.87
C MET A 51 14.38 1.20 -0.36
N LYS A 52 15.36 0.78 -1.15
CA LYS A 52 16.43 -0.13 -0.68
C LYS A 52 17.37 0.58 0.29
N TRP A 53 17.84 1.78 -0.06
CA TRP A 53 18.78 2.56 0.73
C TRP A 53 18.21 3.01 2.08
N ARG A 54 16.89 3.18 2.16
CA ARG A 54 16.17 3.39 3.43
C ARG A 54 16.48 2.33 4.49
N ARG A 55 16.89 1.12 4.10
CA ARG A 55 17.20 0.01 5.01
C ARG A 55 18.69 -0.09 5.38
N VAL A 56 19.55 0.69 4.73
CA VAL A 56 21.01 0.55 4.84
C VAL A 56 21.55 1.31 6.04
N ASN A 57 21.14 2.56 6.23
CA ASN A 57 21.68 3.45 7.27
C ASN A 57 20.55 4.30 7.91
N ARG A 58 20.64 4.58 9.22
CA ARG A 58 19.69 5.43 9.96
C ARG A 58 19.64 6.88 9.46
N VAL A 59 20.78 7.45 9.06
CA VAL A 59 20.87 8.80 8.49
C VAL A 59 20.13 8.85 7.15
N VAL A 60 20.44 7.92 6.24
CA VAL A 60 19.77 7.80 4.95
C VAL A 60 18.27 7.54 5.13
N LYS A 61 17.91 6.69 6.09
CA LYS A 61 16.51 6.46 6.47
C LYS A 61 15.82 7.75 6.89
N SER A 62 16.43 8.56 7.77
CA SER A 62 15.85 9.84 8.21
C SER A 62 15.63 10.79 7.03
N VAL A 63 16.61 10.93 6.14
CA VAL A 63 16.47 11.80 4.96
C VAL A 63 15.35 11.30 4.04
N ILE A 64 15.24 9.98 3.84
CA ILE A 64 14.18 9.40 3.03
C ILE A 64 12.82 9.56 3.72
N ASP A 65 12.71 9.31 5.02
CA ASP A 65 11.46 9.48 5.78
C ASP A 65 11.00 10.96 5.76
N ASP A 66 11.92 11.92 5.87
CA ASP A 66 11.65 13.36 5.70
C ASP A 66 11.20 13.70 4.26
N ARG A 67 11.66 12.96 3.26
CA ARG A 67 11.17 13.10 1.88
C ARG A 67 9.76 12.49 1.74
N LEU A 68 9.54 11.30 2.27
CA LEU A 68 8.24 10.62 2.19
C LEU A 68 7.14 11.37 2.94
N SER A 69 7.49 12.06 4.03
CA SER A 69 6.54 12.89 4.79
C SER A 69 5.98 14.08 4.00
N ARG A 70 6.65 14.49 2.91
CA ARG A 70 6.23 15.56 2.00
C ARG A 70 5.34 15.08 0.85
N LEU A 71 4.99 13.79 0.81
CA LEU A 71 4.12 13.25 -0.22
C LEU A 71 2.72 13.88 -0.12
N LEU A 72 2.30 14.60 -1.16
CA LEU A 72 0.98 15.23 -1.22
C LEU A 72 -0.02 14.37 -1.99
N TYR A 73 0.40 13.84 -3.14
CA TYR A 73 -0.45 13.10 -4.06
C TYR A 73 -0.07 11.63 -4.10
N PHE A 74 -1.04 10.76 -3.85
CA PHE A 74 -0.87 9.33 -3.97
C PHE A 74 -1.93 8.76 -4.91
N ASP A 75 -1.49 8.27 -6.07
CA ASP A 75 -2.37 7.72 -7.09
C ASP A 75 -2.06 6.24 -7.35
N VAL A 76 -3.10 5.41 -7.37
CA VAL A 76 -2.97 3.97 -7.59
C VAL A 76 -3.93 3.50 -8.67
N TRP A 77 -3.34 3.07 -9.77
CA TRP A 77 -4.05 2.63 -10.98
C TRP A 77 -3.97 1.13 -11.15
N ARG A 78 -5.01 0.57 -11.78
CA ARG A 78 -5.03 -0.76 -12.36
C ARG A 78 -5.28 -0.66 -13.86
N MET A 79 -4.24 -0.94 -14.64
CA MET A 79 -4.34 -0.92 -16.10
C MET A 79 -3.31 -1.86 -16.74
N ASP A 80 -3.32 -1.95 -18.07
CA ASP A 80 -2.28 -2.69 -18.78
C ASP A 80 -0.95 -1.94 -18.66
N THR A 81 -0.05 -2.44 -17.82
CA THR A 81 1.25 -1.81 -17.57
C THR A 81 2.16 -1.84 -18.78
N THR A 82 1.88 -2.69 -19.78
CA THR A 82 2.64 -2.71 -21.04
C THR A 82 2.37 -1.51 -21.93
N SER A 83 1.25 -0.81 -21.72
CA SER A 83 0.93 0.45 -22.40
C SER A 83 1.81 1.62 -21.93
N ILE A 84 2.36 1.52 -20.71
CA ILE A 84 3.29 2.51 -20.15
C ILE A 84 4.73 2.04 -20.39
N LEU A 85 5.08 0.86 -19.85
CA LEU A 85 6.43 0.34 -19.89
C LEU A 85 6.44 -1.09 -20.47
N PRO A 86 7.04 -1.31 -21.65
CA PRO A 86 7.11 -2.64 -22.28
C PRO A 86 7.74 -3.71 -21.39
N ARG A 87 7.29 -4.97 -21.49
CA ARG A 87 7.74 -6.07 -20.60
C ARG A 87 9.25 -6.33 -20.58
N HIS A 88 9.96 -5.99 -21.65
CA HIS A 88 11.41 -6.20 -21.73
C HIS A 88 12.23 -5.02 -21.13
N LYS A 89 11.58 -3.92 -20.74
CA LYS A 89 12.23 -2.78 -20.10
C LYS A 89 11.91 -2.74 -18.61
N ASP A 90 12.93 -2.44 -17.82
CA ASP A 90 12.82 -2.26 -16.36
C ASP A 90 12.50 -0.81 -15.98
N ASN A 91 12.83 0.16 -16.83
CA ASN A 91 12.48 1.57 -16.67
C ASN A 91 12.55 2.32 -18.01
N ASP A 92 11.97 3.51 -18.05
CA ASP A 92 12.04 4.49 -19.14
C ASP A 92 12.52 5.89 -18.69
N GLY A 93 12.94 6.01 -17.42
CA GLY A 93 13.32 7.28 -16.78
C GLY A 93 12.25 7.81 -15.84
N ASP A 94 10.97 7.57 -16.15
CA ASP A 94 9.83 8.06 -15.36
C ASP A 94 9.19 6.95 -14.53
N PHE A 95 8.93 5.80 -15.16
CA PHE A 95 8.36 4.63 -14.52
C PHE A 95 9.41 3.54 -14.32
N PHE A 96 9.40 2.96 -13.13
CA PHE A 96 10.31 1.90 -12.73
C PHE A 96 9.52 0.65 -12.37
N ARG A 97 9.88 -0.49 -12.96
CA ARG A 97 9.24 -1.77 -12.65
C ARG A 97 9.81 -2.37 -11.38
N VAL A 98 8.92 -2.73 -10.46
CA VAL A 98 9.29 -3.45 -9.25
C VAL A 98 9.71 -4.88 -9.61
N ARG A 99 10.90 -5.29 -9.12
CA ARG A 99 11.49 -6.59 -9.42
C ARG A 99 10.54 -7.75 -9.10
N SER A 100 10.42 -8.66 -10.07
CA SER A 100 9.60 -9.88 -10.00
C SER A 100 8.09 -9.63 -9.86
N SER A 101 7.62 -8.46 -10.30
CA SER A 101 6.21 -8.07 -10.32
C SER A 101 5.90 -7.22 -11.55
N SER A 102 4.62 -7.11 -11.90
CA SER A 102 4.12 -6.24 -12.96
C SER A 102 3.77 -4.84 -12.45
N LEU A 103 4.13 -4.50 -11.21
CA LEU A 103 3.91 -3.21 -10.58
C LEU A 103 4.92 -2.17 -11.09
N LEU A 104 4.42 -1.04 -11.56
CA LEU A 104 5.23 0.13 -11.92
C LEU A 104 5.11 1.19 -10.82
N VAL A 105 6.20 1.94 -10.64
CA VAL A 105 6.29 3.04 -9.69
C VAL A 105 6.86 4.25 -10.40
N HIS A 106 6.18 5.38 -10.26
CA HIS A 106 6.73 6.69 -10.55
C HIS A 106 6.66 7.51 -9.27
N MET A 107 7.74 8.21 -8.93
CA MET A 107 7.81 9.00 -7.72
C MET A 107 8.57 10.29 -7.97
N ASP A 108 7.92 11.40 -7.65
CA ASP A 108 8.47 12.75 -7.67
C ASP A 108 8.72 13.23 -6.23
N SER A 109 9.02 14.51 -6.05
CA SER A 109 9.13 15.23 -4.80
C SER A 109 7.85 15.21 -3.95
N HIS A 110 6.68 15.31 -4.59
CA HIS A 110 5.38 15.42 -3.90
C HIS A 110 4.32 14.44 -4.40
N SER A 111 4.61 13.64 -5.42
CA SER A 111 3.66 12.70 -6.01
C SER A 111 4.21 11.29 -6.07
N LEU A 112 3.32 10.32 -5.92
CA LEU A 112 3.59 8.90 -6.07
C LEU A 112 2.48 8.30 -6.91
N VAL A 113 2.87 7.62 -7.97
CA VAL A 113 1.97 6.86 -8.83
C VAL A 113 2.39 5.39 -8.80
N LEU A 114 1.46 4.54 -8.39
CA LEU A 114 1.59 3.08 -8.48
C LEU A 114 0.67 2.58 -9.59
N VAL A 115 1.20 1.78 -10.51
CA VAL A 115 0.40 1.18 -11.57
C VAL A 115 0.53 -0.33 -11.50
N SER A 116 -0.56 -0.99 -11.12
CA SER A 116 -0.65 -2.44 -11.10
C SER A 116 -1.24 -2.96 -12.40
N SER A 117 -0.81 -4.16 -12.81
CA SER A 117 -1.31 -4.83 -14.00
C SER A 117 -2.79 -5.17 -13.86
N SER A 118 -3.55 -5.03 -14.95
CA SER A 118 -4.91 -5.55 -15.09
C SER A 118 -5.00 -7.06 -14.83
N HIS A 119 -3.94 -7.80 -15.14
CA HIS A 119 -3.71 -9.21 -14.80
C HIS A 119 -2.72 -9.35 -13.64
N TRP A 120 -2.99 -8.72 -12.50
CA TRP A 120 -2.15 -8.92 -11.31
C TRP A 120 -2.18 -10.39 -10.87
N THR A 121 -1.06 -10.83 -10.31
CA THR A 121 -0.94 -12.08 -9.56
C THR A 121 -1.05 -11.81 -8.06
N THR A 122 -1.16 -12.85 -7.24
CA THR A 122 -1.10 -12.72 -5.77
C THR A 122 0.14 -11.97 -5.32
N ARG A 123 1.30 -12.24 -5.95
CA ARG A 123 2.56 -11.54 -5.66
C ARG A 123 2.48 -10.05 -5.98
N ASP A 124 1.81 -9.67 -7.06
CA ASP A 124 1.63 -8.26 -7.41
C ASP A 124 0.76 -7.54 -6.37
N VAL A 125 -0.30 -8.21 -5.90
CA VAL A 125 -1.19 -7.68 -4.84
C VAL A 125 -0.43 -7.51 -3.52
N GLU A 126 0.39 -8.49 -3.12
CA GLU A 126 1.25 -8.39 -1.93
C GLU A 126 2.22 -7.20 -2.02
N ARG A 127 2.85 -7.01 -3.19
CA ARG A 127 3.77 -5.88 -3.42
C ARG A 127 3.05 -4.54 -3.43
N LEU A 128 1.87 -4.48 -4.04
CA LEU A 128 1.03 -3.30 -4.02
C LEU A 128 0.61 -2.93 -2.60
N TRP A 129 0.13 -3.91 -1.82
CA TRP A 129 -0.25 -3.72 -0.43
C TRP A 129 0.93 -3.26 0.44
N ALA A 130 2.12 -3.85 0.24
CA ALA A 130 3.33 -3.42 0.93
C ALA A 130 3.69 -1.97 0.56
N ALA A 131 3.58 -1.59 -0.71
CA ALA A 131 3.82 -0.22 -1.15
C ALA A 131 2.82 0.76 -0.50
N ILE A 132 1.52 0.47 -0.56
CA ILE A 132 0.47 1.29 0.08
C ILE A 132 0.77 1.50 1.57
N ASN A 133 1.18 0.46 2.29
CA ASN A 133 1.52 0.55 3.71
C ASN A 133 2.69 1.49 4.02
N ILE A 134 3.62 1.66 3.08
CA ILE A 134 4.76 2.57 3.24
C ILE A 134 4.30 4.03 3.09
N PHE A 135 3.45 4.31 2.10
CA PHE A 135 3.13 5.68 1.70
C PHE A 135 1.82 6.24 2.29
N ARG A 136 0.97 5.39 2.88
CA ARG A 136 -0.35 5.78 3.41
C ARG A 136 -0.33 6.89 4.47
N ARG A 137 0.80 7.05 5.18
CA ARG A 137 0.88 7.93 6.36
C ARG A 137 0.95 9.41 6.02
N SER A 138 1.33 9.78 4.80
CA SER A 138 1.69 11.16 4.46
C SER A 138 0.82 11.77 3.37
N ALA A 139 0.21 10.94 2.52
CA ALA A 139 -0.63 11.40 1.42
C ALA A 139 -1.81 12.25 1.91
N LEU A 140 -1.96 13.44 1.31
CA LEU A 140 -3.11 14.32 1.54
C LEU A 140 -4.22 14.07 0.52
N THR A 141 -3.84 13.79 -0.73
CA THR A 141 -4.77 13.46 -1.81
C THR A 141 -4.54 12.02 -2.23
N LEU A 142 -5.59 11.20 -2.15
CA LEU A 142 -5.58 9.80 -2.53
C LEU A 142 -6.50 9.57 -3.72
N THR A 143 -5.97 9.03 -4.82
CA THR A 143 -6.77 8.57 -5.96
C THR A 143 -6.53 7.08 -6.17
N VAL A 144 -7.60 6.29 -6.21
CA VAL A 144 -7.50 4.83 -6.35
C VAL A 144 -8.58 4.28 -7.26
N ASP A 145 -8.27 3.22 -8.00
CA ASP A 145 -9.30 2.46 -8.72
C ASP A 145 -10.13 1.60 -7.77
N ALA A 146 -11.39 1.35 -8.11
CA ALA A 146 -12.32 0.61 -7.25
C ALA A 146 -11.83 -0.80 -6.90
N SER A 147 -11.15 -1.49 -7.81
CA SER A 147 -10.55 -2.80 -7.51
C SER A 147 -9.35 -2.74 -6.57
N VAL A 148 -8.59 -1.64 -6.60
CA VAL A 148 -7.53 -1.38 -5.61
C VAL A 148 -8.14 -1.06 -4.26
N MET A 149 -9.23 -0.28 -4.24
CA MET A 149 -9.98 0.02 -3.03
C MET A 149 -10.49 -1.25 -2.34
N GLU A 150 -10.97 -2.22 -3.11
CA GLU A 150 -11.38 -3.54 -2.62
C GLU A 150 -10.22 -4.27 -1.92
N ILE A 151 -9.01 -4.25 -2.49
CA ILE A 151 -7.80 -4.80 -1.84
C ILE A 151 -7.52 -4.07 -0.53
N ILE A 152 -7.63 -2.74 -0.52
CA ILE A 152 -7.37 -1.94 0.69
C ILE A 152 -8.33 -2.34 1.80
N VAL A 153 -9.61 -2.39 1.49
CA VAL A 153 -10.67 -2.77 2.43
C VAL A 153 -10.48 -4.21 2.93
N ALA A 154 -10.15 -5.15 2.05
CA ALA A 154 -9.85 -6.53 2.45
C ALA A 154 -8.64 -6.60 3.39
N GLY A 155 -7.58 -5.85 3.10
CA GLY A 155 -6.38 -5.77 3.94
C GLY A 155 -6.65 -5.16 5.32
N ILE A 156 -7.48 -4.12 5.39
CA ILE A 156 -7.93 -3.52 6.66
C ILE A 156 -8.81 -4.51 7.42
N SER A 157 -9.75 -5.19 6.75
CA SER A 157 -10.68 -6.14 7.37
C SER A 157 -9.93 -7.26 8.11
N HIS A 158 -8.84 -7.77 7.52
CA HIS A 158 -8.00 -8.78 8.16
C HIS A 158 -7.41 -8.28 9.50
N SER A 159 -6.84 -7.08 9.51
CA SER A 159 -6.28 -6.47 10.73
C SER A 159 -7.36 -6.07 11.74
N TYR A 160 -8.48 -5.53 11.26
CA TYR A 160 -9.58 -5.05 12.09
C TYR A 160 -10.33 -6.18 12.80
N THR A 161 -10.61 -7.28 12.09
CA THR A 161 -11.24 -8.47 12.71
C THR A 161 -10.34 -9.11 13.76
N HIS A 162 -9.02 -9.05 13.60
CA HIS A 162 -8.09 -9.47 14.63
C HIS A 162 -8.16 -8.56 15.87
N TRP A 163 -8.23 -7.24 15.69
CA TRP A 163 -8.38 -6.29 16.78
C TRP A 163 -9.68 -6.48 17.57
N ILE A 164 -10.83 -6.64 16.89
CA ILE A 164 -12.11 -6.89 17.57
C ILE A 164 -12.01 -8.15 18.43
N LYS A 165 -11.50 -9.25 17.88
CA LYS A 165 -11.34 -10.52 18.61
C LYS A 165 -10.43 -10.38 19.82
N TRP A 166 -9.35 -9.61 19.70
CA TRP A 166 -8.44 -9.33 20.81
C TRP A 166 -9.15 -8.53 21.91
N LYS A 167 -9.85 -7.45 21.55
CA LYS A 167 -10.60 -6.60 22.49
C LYS A 167 -11.70 -7.38 23.22
N GLU A 168 -12.47 -8.18 22.50
CA GLU A 168 -13.48 -9.06 23.11
C GLU A 168 -12.86 -10.08 24.08
N SER A 169 -11.65 -10.57 23.80
CA SER A 169 -10.92 -11.46 24.70
C SER A 169 -10.42 -10.73 25.95
N GLU A 170 -9.95 -9.50 25.81
CA GLU A 170 -9.48 -8.66 26.91
C GLU A 170 -10.65 -8.27 27.83
N ASP A 171 -11.78 -7.84 27.26
CA ASP A 171 -13.00 -7.52 28.01
C ASP A 171 -13.52 -8.74 28.79
N ARG A 172 -13.39 -9.95 28.23
CA ARG A 172 -13.76 -11.21 28.93
C ARG A 172 -12.84 -11.53 30.10
N LEU A 173 -11.57 -11.13 30.04
CA LEU A 173 -10.57 -11.33 31.10
C LEU A 173 -10.63 -10.22 32.17
N ASN A 174 -11.02 -9.00 31.78
CA ASN A 174 -11.11 -7.81 32.63
C ASN A 174 -12.48 -7.62 33.31
N ASN A 175 -13.29 -8.67 33.46
CA ASN A 175 -14.54 -8.67 34.23
C ASN A 175 -14.36 -8.40 35.75
N ASN A 176 -13.19 -7.95 36.21
CA ASN A 176 -13.00 -7.37 37.54
C ASN A 176 -12.95 -5.85 37.43
N GLU A 177 -13.90 -5.21 38.10
CA GLU A 177 -14.18 -3.78 38.09
C GLU A 177 -12.93 -2.88 38.20
N LYS A 178 -12.92 -1.82 37.39
CA LYS A 178 -11.99 -0.66 37.36
C LYS A 178 -10.75 -0.80 36.48
N ALA A 179 -10.95 -0.72 35.17
CA ALA A 179 -10.06 0.04 34.30
C ALA A 179 -10.85 0.52 33.08
N LYS A 180 -11.50 1.68 33.20
CA LYS A 180 -11.98 2.43 32.03
C LYS A 180 -10.77 3.17 31.46
N GLU A 181 -9.77 2.40 31.00
CA GLU A 181 -8.63 2.96 30.27
C GLU A 181 -9.13 3.51 28.94
N GLU A 182 -8.57 4.65 28.56
CA GLU A 182 -8.84 5.36 27.32
C GLU A 182 -8.84 4.37 26.17
N SER A 183 -10.02 4.14 25.57
CA SER A 183 -10.11 3.29 24.39
C SER A 183 -9.22 3.90 23.32
N GLU A 184 -8.08 3.27 23.01
CA GLU A 184 -7.24 3.65 21.88
C GLU A 184 -8.12 3.72 20.63
N GLU A 185 -8.45 4.94 20.19
CA GLU A 185 -9.29 5.15 19.02
C GLU A 185 -8.50 4.67 17.81
N ILE A 186 -9.04 3.66 17.10
CA ILE A 186 -8.34 3.09 15.96
C ILE A 186 -8.12 4.19 14.91
N GLN A 187 -6.86 4.52 14.68
CA GLN A 187 -6.50 5.53 13.70
C GLN A 187 -6.90 5.08 12.27
N PRO A 188 -7.43 5.98 11.43
CA PRO A 188 -7.72 5.67 10.03
C PRO A 188 -6.49 5.16 9.28
N PHE A 189 -6.71 4.26 8.32
CA PHE A 189 -5.65 3.63 7.54
C PHE A 189 -4.83 4.67 6.75
N PHE A 190 -5.49 5.70 6.22
CA PHE A 190 -4.90 6.89 5.63
C PHE A 190 -5.16 8.12 6.52
N PRO A 191 -4.31 8.36 7.55
CA PRO A 191 -4.63 9.33 8.60
C PRO A 191 -4.57 10.80 8.16
N CYS A 192 -3.81 11.11 7.10
CA CYS A 192 -3.59 12.48 6.64
C CYS A 192 -4.44 12.87 5.43
N VAL A 193 -5.19 11.92 4.85
CA VAL A 193 -5.97 12.18 3.64
C VAL A 193 -7.05 13.22 3.93
N ARG A 194 -7.09 14.23 3.07
CA ARG A 194 -8.07 15.32 3.01
C ARG A 194 -8.94 15.22 1.77
N GLU A 195 -8.40 14.71 0.68
CA GLU A 195 -9.13 14.49 -0.56
C GLU A 195 -9.00 13.03 -1.01
N MET A 196 -10.12 12.37 -1.28
CA MET A 196 -10.15 11.00 -1.75
C MET A 196 -10.96 10.89 -3.03
N THR A 197 -10.42 10.23 -4.04
CA THR A 197 -11.12 9.89 -5.28
C THR A 197 -11.10 8.38 -5.49
N ILE A 198 -12.29 7.78 -5.65
CA ILE A 198 -12.43 6.40 -6.15
C ILE A 198 -12.82 6.48 -7.62
N ARG A 199 -11.93 6.00 -8.50
CA ARG A 199 -12.20 5.82 -9.93
C ARG A 199 -12.89 4.50 -10.15
N VAL A 200 -13.95 4.52 -10.94
CA VAL A 200 -14.74 3.33 -11.25
C VAL A 200 -14.86 3.22 -12.75
N SER A 201 -14.08 2.31 -13.33
CA SER A 201 -14.28 1.90 -14.72
C SER A 201 -15.51 0.99 -14.84
N ARG A 202 -16.03 0.84 -16.05
CA ARG A 202 -17.20 -0.02 -16.32
C ARG A 202 -17.02 -1.46 -15.83
N GLY A 203 -15.79 -1.99 -15.87
CA GLY A 203 -15.47 -3.35 -15.43
C GLY A 203 -15.36 -3.52 -13.91
N GLU A 204 -15.35 -2.43 -13.14
CA GLU A 204 -15.03 -2.44 -11.70
C GLU A 204 -16.19 -2.02 -10.82
N VAL A 205 -17.39 -1.87 -11.39
CA VAL A 205 -18.60 -1.56 -10.61
C VAL A 205 -18.85 -2.63 -9.55
N SER A 206 -18.57 -3.91 -9.84
CA SER A 206 -18.68 -4.99 -8.85
C SER A 206 -17.75 -4.80 -7.65
N SER A 207 -16.51 -4.36 -7.88
CA SER A 207 -15.54 -4.08 -6.81
C SER A 207 -15.97 -2.90 -5.94
N LEU A 208 -16.63 -1.89 -6.52
CA LEU A 208 -17.22 -0.81 -5.72
C LEU A 208 -18.40 -1.31 -4.86
N LEU A 209 -19.25 -2.17 -5.43
CA LEU A 209 -20.44 -2.69 -4.77
C LEU A 209 -20.12 -3.80 -3.74
N SER A 210 -18.90 -4.35 -3.73
CA SER A 210 -18.46 -5.31 -2.71
C SER A 210 -17.97 -4.62 -1.43
N LEU A 211 -17.56 -3.34 -1.49
CA LEU A 211 -17.06 -2.61 -0.31
C LEU A 211 -18.05 -2.61 0.87
N PRO A 212 -19.37 -2.38 0.67
CA PRO A 212 -20.37 -2.45 1.74
C PRO A 212 -20.50 -3.83 2.40
N SER A 213 -20.13 -4.90 1.71
CA SER A 213 -20.16 -6.26 2.26
C SER A 213 -18.98 -6.54 3.18
N SER A 214 -17.98 -5.66 3.20
CA SER A 214 -16.92 -5.71 4.21
C SER A 214 -17.44 -5.22 5.56
N SER A 215 -16.90 -5.77 6.65
CA SER A 215 -17.14 -5.27 8.00
C SER A 215 -16.35 -3.98 8.31
N VAL A 216 -15.68 -3.39 7.32
CA VAL A 216 -14.81 -2.22 7.52
C VAL A 216 -15.64 -0.96 7.32
N PRO A 217 -15.87 -0.16 8.37
CA PRO A 217 -16.52 1.12 8.21
C PRO A 217 -15.57 2.14 7.55
N PRO A 218 -16.08 3.09 6.73
CA PRO A 218 -15.26 4.03 5.99
C PRO A 218 -14.34 4.93 6.84
N HIS A 219 -14.72 5.24 8.08
CA HIS A 219 -13.92 6.07 8.97
C HIS A 219 -12.59 5.39 9.39
N LEU A 220 -12.50 4.05 9.29
CA LEU A 220 -11.23 3.34 9.46
C LEU A 220 -10.32 3.41 8.23
N ILE A 221 -10.82 3.95 7.11
CA ILE A 221 -10.07 4.09 5.87
C ILE A 221 -9.50 5.52 5.81
N VAL A 222 -10.36 6.53 6.00
CA VAL A 222 -10.00 7.96 5.96
C VAL A 222 -10.69 8.72 7.10
N PRO A 223 -10.10 9.83 7.59
CA PRO A 223 -10.64 10.60 8.71
C PRO A 223 -11.84 11.46 8.28
N PHE A 224 -13.07 11.03 8.58
CA PHE A 224 -14.30 11.73 8.17
C PHE A 224 -14.42 13.17 8.67
N GLN A 225 -13.84 13.50 9.82
CA GLN A 225 -13.90 14.84 10.41
C GLN A 225 -13.04 15.84 9.64
N SER A 226 -11.91 15.38 9.09
CA SER A 226 -10.94 16.25 8.40
C SER A 226 -10.91 16.04 6.89
N LEU A 227 -11.65 15.06 6.37
CA LEU A 227 -11.88 14.90 4.94
C LEU A 227 -12.61 16.12 4.40
N GLN A 228 -12.05 16.75 3.38
CA GLN A 228 -12.56 17.93 2.69
C GLN A 228 -13.34 17.54 1.43
N LEU A 229 -12.90 16.47 0.75
CA LEU A 229 -13.53 16.00 -0.48
C LEU A 229 -13.50 14.48 -0.58
N PHE A 230 -14.65 13.89 -0.90
CA PHE A 230 -14.78 12.52 -1.38
C PHE A 230 -15.41 12.52 -2.76
N ARG A 231 -14.69 12.04 -3.76
CA ARG A 231 -15.13 11.98 -5.16
C ARG A 231 -15.32 10.54 -5.60
N LEU A 232 -16.51 10.23 -6.08
CA LEU A 232 -16.76 9.03 -6.88
C LEU A 232 -16.66 9.41 -8.36
N HIS A 233 -15.57 8.99 -9.02
CA HIS A 233 -15.33 9.30 -10.42
C HIS A 233 -15.71 8.12 -11.31
N LEU A 234 -16.82 8.24 -12.03
CA LEU A 234 -17.32 7.22 -12.94
C LEU A 234 -16.73 7.46 -14.34
N VAL A 235 -15.83 6.58 -14.74
CA VAL A 235 -15.16 6.67 -16.04
C VAL A 235 -16.01 5.94 -17.09
N GLY A 236 -16.60 6.71 -17.99
CA GLY A 236 -17.32 6.20 -19.15
C GLY A 236 -16.38 5.47 -20.10
N SER A 237 -16.90 4.45 -20.78
CA SER A 237 -16.15 3.75 -21.81
C SER A 237 -15.95 4.70 -22.99
N ARG A 238 -14.77 5.32 -23.12
CA ARG A 238 -14.30 5.71 -24.46
C ARG A 238 -14.12 4.40 -25.24
N SER A 239 -14.74 4.35 -26.42
CA SER A 239 -14.59 3.25 -27.37
C SER A 239 -13.10 3.06 -27.69
N GLY A 240 -12.52 1.93 -27.29
CA GLY A 240 -11.16 1.55 -27.64
C GLY A 240 -10.52 0.64 -26.61
N ASN A 241 -10.33 -0.63 -26.97
CA ASN A 241 -9.63 -1.68 -26.23
C ASN A 241 -10.41 -2.33 -25.08
N VAL A 242 -11.50 -2.98 -25.47
CA VAL A 242 -12.20 -3.99 -24.65
C VAL A 242 -11.28 -5.19 -24.44
N TRP A 243 -10.65 -5.26 -23.27
CA TRP A 243 -10.21 -6.54 -22.74
C TRP A 243 -11.44 -7.40 -22.44
N LYS A 244 -11.66 -8.40 -23.29
CA LYS A 244 -12.64 -9.46 -23.07
C LYS A 244 -12.05 -10.40 -22.02
N SER A 245 -12.58 -10.36 -20.79
CA SER A 245 -12.34 -11.43 -19.82
C SER A 245 -12.83 -12.77 -20.42
N PRO A 246 -12.06 -13.88 -20.37
CA PRO A 246 -12.48 -15.17 -20.94
C PRO A 246 -13.63 -15.83 -20.17
N LEU A 247 -14.07 -15.26 -19.06
CA LEU A 247 -15.02 -15.89 -18.12
C LEU A 247 -16.39 -15.21 -18.05
N ILE A 248 -16.66 -14.18 -18.87
CA ILE A 248 -17.95 -13.50 -18.87
C ILE A 248 -18.43 -13.32 -20.31
N SER A 249 -19.52 -14.03 -20.63
CA SER A 249 -20.24 -13.92 -21.89
C SER A 249 -20.56 -12.45 -22.25
N PRO A 250 -20.59 -12.09 -23.55
CA PRO A 250 -20.85 -10.72 -23.98
C PRO A 250 -22.31 -10.35 -23.66
N SER A 251 -22.53 -9.70 -22.53
CA SER A 251 -23.83 -9.09 -22.23
C SER A 251 -24.02 -7.83 -23.08
N PRO A 252 -25.22 -7.57 -23.63
CA PRO A 252 -25.46 -6.46 -24.54
C PRO A 252 -25.37 -5.12 -23.81
N SER A 253 -24.77 -4.12 -24.47
CA SER A 253 -24.89 -2.68 -24.22
C SER A 253 -25.18 -2.26 -22.76
N PHE A 254 -24.18 -2.32 -21.89
CA PHE A 254 -24.27 -1.71 -20.56
C PHE A 254 -24.12 -0.19 -20.72
N LYS A 255 -25.22 0.53 -20.56
CA LYS A 255 -25.22 1.97 -20.30
C LYS A 255 -24.49 2.18 -18.97
N VAL A 256 -23.58 3.17 -18.89
CA VAL A 256 -23.07 3.67 -17.59
C VAL A 256 -24.28 3.85 -16.68
N PRO A 257 -24.27 3.38 -15.41
CA PRO A 257 -25.49 3.38 -14.59
C PRO A 257 -25.99 4.82 -14.41
N SER A 258 -26.95 5.21 -15.24
CA SER A 258 -27.64 6.50 -15.16
C SER A 258 -28.61 6.55 -13.98
N GLY A 259 -28.48 5.63 -13.02
CA GLY A 259 -29.40 5.46 -11.91
C GLY A 259 -28.66 5.43 -10.58
N ASN A 260 -28.91 6.45 -9.75
CA ASN A 260 -28.51 6.53 -8.35
C ASN A 260 -28.85 5.27 -7.51
N GLY A 261 -29.81 4.44 -7.97
CA GLY A 261 -30.28 3.25 -7.25
C GLY A 261 -29.21 2.17 -7.05
N ARG A 262 -28.37 1.86 -8.05
CA ARG A 262 -27.35 0.81 -7.91
C ARG A 262 -26.22 1.19 -6.96
N LEU A 263 -25.93 2.49 -6.84
CA LEU A 263 -24.90 3.01 -5.94
C LEU A 263 -25.42 3.23 -4.52
N ARG A 264 -26.73 3.02 -4.26
CA ARG A 264 -27.32 3.23 -2.94
C ARG A 264 -26.60 2.45 -1.83
N PRO A 265 -26.26 1.15 -1.97
CA PRO A 265 -25.55 0.42 -0.92
C PRO A 265 -24.18 1.04 -0.61
N PHE A 266 -23.45 1.44 -1.64
CA PHE A 266 -22.17 2.13 -1.49
C PHE A 266 -22.32 3.50 -0.80
N LYS A 267 -23.31 4.30 -1.21
CA LYS A 267 -23.59 5.62 -0.61
C LYS A 267 -24.00 5.50 0.86
N GLN A 268 -24.80 4.49 1.20
CA GLN A 268 -25.18 4.19 2.58
C GLN A 268 -23.99 3.74 3.42
N TRP A 269 -23.19 2.80 2.90
CA TRP A 269 -21.96 2.36 3.56
C TRP A 269 -20.98 3.52 3.79
N LEU A 270 -20.80 4.38 2.79
CA LEU A 270 -19.96 5.57 2.86
C LEU A 270 -20.49 6.62 3.86
N ASN A 271 -21.75 6.54 4.28
CA ASN A 271 -22.43 7.55 5.08
C ASN A 271 -22.35 8.95 4.45
N ILE A 272 -22.85 9.05 3.20
CA ILE A 272 -22.83 10.32 2.47
C ILE A 272 -23.57 11.45 3.19
N ASP A 273 -24.53 11.15 4.06
CA ASP A 273 -25.26 12.14 4.86
C ASP A 273 -24.31 12.87 5.83
N GLN A 274 -23.33 12.16 6.40
CA GLN A 274 -22.28 12.77 7.23
C GLN A 274 -21.27 13.58 6.41
N LEU A 275 -21.03 13.20 5.15
CA LEU A 275 -20.14 13.93 4.26
C LEU A 275 -20.79 15.22 3.74
N GLY A 276 -22.11 15.20 3.49
CA GLY A 276 -22.85 16.35 2.96
C GLY A 276 -22.25 16.85 1.64
N GLU A 277 -21.97 18.16 1.58
CA GLU A 277 -21.39 18.83 0.42
C GLU A 277 -19.97 18.34 0.05
N ARG A 278 -19.30 17.63 0.96
CA ARG A 278 -17.96 17.07 0.73
C ARG A 278 -17.99 15.84 -0.16
N TYR A 279 -19.16 15.26 -0.41
CA TYR A 279 -19.31 14.16 -1.36
C TYR A 279 -19.71 14.68 -2.75
N CYS A 280 -18.98 14.26 -3.78
CA CYS A 280 -19.36 14.52 -5.17
C CYS A 280 -19.25 13.27 -6.05
N GLN A 281 -20.09 13.24 -7.09
CA GLN A 281 -20.06 12.21 -8.12
C GLN A 281 -19.74 12.86 -9.46
N GLN A 282 -18.61 12.47 -10.06
CA GLN A 282 -18.12 13.02 -11.33
C GLN A 282 -18.27 11.97 -12.44
N PHE A 283 -18.64 12.40 -13.63
CA PHE A 283 -18.75 11.57 -14.82
C PHE A 283 -17.80 12.11 -15.90
N SER A 284 -17.17 11.21 -16.66
CA SER A 284 -16.26 11.56 -17.76
C SER A 284 -16.34 10.56 -18.90
#